data_AF-A0A432FTR9-F1
#
_entry.id   AF-A0A432FTR9-F1
#
_cell.length_a   1.000
_cell.length_b   1.000
_cell.length_c   1.000
_cell.angle_alpha   90.00
_cell.angle_beta   90.00
_cell.angle_gamma   90.00
#
_symmetry.space_group_name_H-M   'P 1'
#
loop_
_entity.id
_entity.type
_entity.pdbx_description
1 polymer ?
#
loop_
_entity_poly.entity_id
_entity_poly.type
_entity_poly.pdbx_seq_one_letter_code
_entity_poly.pdbx_strand_id
1 'polypeptide(L)'
;MSTFVLDEVLMKIEQAPHSAAALVLYALVNTLEYERAGCLFKLTKLRDLEAEERQIAYRLMELMAEGGNRGARWDEVKQRMDELVRSG
;
A
#
# COMPACT_ATOMS: atom_id res chain seq x y z
N MET A 1 -3.88 -9.98 12.93
CA MET A 1 -4.59 -8.69 12.70
C MET A 1 -4.08 -7.98 11.44
N SER A 2 -3.11 -8.55 10.72
CA SER A 2 -2.35 -7.88 9.66
C SER A 2 -3.00 -7.94 8.28
N THR A 3 -3.90 -8.90 8.01
CA THR A 3 -4.64 -8.98 6.73
C THR A 3 -5.63 -7.84 6.51
N PHE A 4 -6.11 -7.20 7.58
CA PHE A 4 -7.07 -6.08 7.49
C PHE A 4 -6.45 -4.81 6.87
N VAL A 5 -5.13 -4.63 6.95
CA VAL A 5 -4.50 -3.40 6.42
C VAL A 5 -4.57 -3.35 4.90
N LEU A 6 -4.51 -4.51 4.22
CA LEU A 6 -4.63 -4.58 2.76
C LEU A 6 -6.02 -4.12 2.31
N ASP A 7 -7.06 -4.48 3.05
CA ASP A 7 -8.44 -4.04 2.80
C ASP A 7 -8.60 -2.53 3.03
N GLU A 8 -7.97 -1.97 4.07
CA GLU A 8 -7.98 -0.52 4.32
C GLU A 8 -7.31 0.27 3.20
N VAL A 9 -6.18 -0.22 2.67
CA VAL A 9 -5.51 0.41 1.53
C VAL A 9 -6.38 0.31 0.28
N LEU A 10 -6.99 -0.86 0.03
CA LEU A 10 -7.87 -1.05 -1.12
C LEU A 10 -9.05 -0.08 -1.05
N MET A 11 -9.72 0.04 0.09
CA MET A 11 -10.81 1.00 0.30
C MET A 11 -10.36 2.44 0.04
N LYS A 12 -9.16 2.83 0.48
CA LYS A 12 -8.62 4.19 0.21
C LYS A 12 -8.38 4.43 -1.28
N ILE A 13 -7.86 3.44 -2.00
CA ILE A 13 -7.64 3.53 -3.44
C ILE A 13 -8.99 3.54 -4.18
N GLU A 14 -9.95 2.69 -3.82
CA GLU A 14 -11.29 2.65 -4.43
C GLU A 14 -12.02 3.99 -4.31
N GLN A 15 -11.90 4.68 -3.18
CA GLN A 15 -12.55 5.97 -2.94
C GLN A 15 -11.99 7.10 -3.84
N ALA A 16 -10.68 7.13 -4.07
CA ALA A 16 -10.04 8.16 -4.87
C ALA A 16 -8.70 7.66 -5.47
N PRO A 17 -8.73 6.88 -6.57
CA PRO A 17 -7.56 6.15 -7.07
C PRO A 17 -6.35 7.03 -7.42
N HIS A 18 -6.60 8.28 -7.80
CA HIS A 18 -5.59 9.25 -8.22
C HIS A 18 -5.30 10.32 -7.18
N SER A 19 -5.83 10.19 -5.95
CA SER A 19 -5.46 11.08 -4.86
C SER A 19 -3.99 10.92 -4.48
N ALA A 20 -3.39 11.98 -3.95
CA ALA A 20 -1.99 11.92 -3.47
C ALA A 20 -1.81 10.78 -2.45
N ALA A 21 -2.77 10.61 -1.54
CA ALA A 21 -2.74 9.55 -0.54
C ALA A 21 -2.81 8.14 -1.16
N ALA A 22 -3.74 7.90 -2.10
CA ALA A 22 -3.87 6.62 -2.79
C ALA A 22 -2.58 6.26 -3.54
N LEU A 23 -2.00 7.21 -4.29
CA LEU A 23 -0.76 7.00 -5.03
C LEU A 23 0.43 6.74 -4.10
N VAL A 24 0.49 7.40 -2.95
CA VAL A 24 1.55 7.16 -1.96
C VAL A 24 1.43 5.80 -1.30
N LEU A 25 0.23 5.39 -0.89
CA LEU A 25 -0.01 4.07 -0.31
C LEU A 25 0.24 2.96 -1.35
N TYR A 26 -0.19 3.15 -2.59
CA TYR A 26 0.10 2.24 -3.70
C TYR A 26 1.59 2.12 -3.99
N ALA A 27 2.33 3.24 -3.99
CA ALA A 27 3.78 3.22 -4.13
C ALA A 27 4.47 2.48 -2.97
N LEU A 28 3.97 2.60 -1.74
CA LEU A 28 4.46 1.83 -0.60
C LEU A 28 4.22 0.33 -0.81
N VAL A 29 3.00 -0.09 -1.15
CA VAL A 29 2.68 -1.50 -1.44
C VAL A 29 3.60 -2.09 -2.51
N ASN A 30 3.83 -1.35 -3.60
CA ASN A 30 4.77 -1.79 -4.63
C ASN A 30 6.20 -1.91 -4.11
N THR A 31 6.66 -0.96 -3.29
CA THR A 31 8.00 -1.04 -2.70
C THR A 31 8.17 -2.28 -1.82
N LEU A 32 7.14 -2.63 -1.04
CA LEU A 32 7.18 -3.76 -0.12
C LEU A 32 7.18 -5.13 -0.83
N GLU A 33 6.70 -5.22 -2.07
CA GLU A 33 6.78 -6.45 -2.87
C GLU A 33 8.22 -6.75 -3.32
N TYR A 34 8.99 -5.70 -3.65
CA TYR A 34 10.29 -5.82 -4.29
C TYR A 34 11.46 -5.61 -3.32
N GLU A 35 11.47 -6.36 -2.20
CA GLU A 35 12.52 -6.28 -1.16
C GLU A 35 13.95 -6.37 -1.73
N ARG A 36 14.15 -7.17 -2.78
CA ARG A 36 15.48 -7.41 -3.39
C ARG A 36 15.83 -6.50 -4.56
N ALA A 37 14.88 -5.73 -5.10
CA ALA A 37 15.13 -4.89 -6.27
C ALA A 37 15.81 -3.56 -5.92
N GLY A 38 16.02 -3.27 -4.62
CA GLY A 38 16.62 -2.02 -4.16
C GLY A 38 15.69 -0.80 -4.29
N CYS A 39 14.39 -1.02 -4.52
CA CYS A 39 13.40 0.05 -4.50
C CYS A 39 13.27 0.61 -3.07
N LEU A 40 13.48 1.91 -2.92
CA LEU A 40 13.39 2.60 -1.62
C LEU A 40 12.15 3.49 -1.57
N PHE A 41 11.37 3.34 -0.50
CA PHE A 41 10.28 4.25 -0.19
C PHE A 41 10.82 5.48 0.55
N LYS A 42 10.68 6.66 -0.03
CA LYS A 42 11.14 7.91 0.60
C LYS A 42 10.19 8.30 1.74
N LEU A 43 10.70 8.39 2.97
CA LEU A 43 9.89 8.81 4.15
C LEU A 43 9.24 10.19 4.00
N THR A 44 9.79 11.07 3.15
CA THR A 44 9.18 12.38 2.87
C THR A 44 7.78 12.26 2.26
N LYS A 45 7.44 11.14 1.63
CA LYS A 45 6.10 10.84 1.10
C LYS A 45 5.03 10.72 2.18
N LEU A 46 5.40 10.46 3.43
CA LEU A 46 4.45 10.47 4.55
C LEU A 46 3.86 11.85 4.83
N ARG A 47 4.47 12.93 4.29
CA ARG A 47 3.92 14.29 4.37
C ARG A 47 2.71 14.51 3.49
N ASP A 48 2.52 13.65 2.48
CA ASP A 48 1.39 13.67 1.57
C ASP A 48 0.18 12.90 2.12
N LEU A 49 0.31 12.35 3.34
CA LEU A 49 -0.70 11.53 4.02
C LEU A 49 -1.26 12.25 5.25
N GLU A 50 -2.55 12.10 5.49
CA GLU A 50 -3.20 12.49 6.74
C GLU A 50 -2.84 11.55 7.90
N ALA A 51 -3.19 11.94 9.14
CA ALA A 51 -2.83 11.17 10.33
C ALA A 51 -3.31 9.71 10.30
N GLU A 52 -4.54 9.47 9.83
CA GLU A 52 -5.12 8.14 9.69
C GLU A 52 -4.41 7.32 8.59
N GLU A 53 -4.05 7.96 7.48
CA GLU A 53 -3.39 7.31 6.35
C GLU A 53 -1.94 6.94 6.69
N ARG A 54 -1.27 7.74 7.52
CA ARG A 54 0.03 7.36 8.08
C ARG A 54 -0.06 6.10 8.95
N GLN A 55 -1.15 5.90 9.69
CA GLN A 55 -1.33 4.66 10.46
C GLN A 55 -1.53 3.45 9.55
N ILE A 56 -2.14 3.61 8.38
CA ILE A 56 -2.22 2.55 7.37
C ILE A 56 -0.80 2.24 6.84
N ALA A 57 -0.03 3.28 6.48
CA ALA A 57 1.34 3.11 6.01
C ALA A 57 2.25 2.37 7.02
N TYR A 58 2.15 2.69 8.30
CA TYR A 58 2.94 2.02 9.34
C TYR A 58 2.53 0.55 9.53
N ARG A 59 1.23 0.26 9.48
CA ARG A 59 0.74 -1.13 9.56
C ARG A 59 1.13 -1.94 8.32
N LEU A 60 1.26 -1.33 7.14
CA LEU A 60 1.83 -1.98 5.96
C LEU A 60 3.30 -2.34 6.16
N MET A 61 4.09 -1.46 6.78
CA MET A 61 5.49 -1.74 7.11
C MET A 61 5.59 -2.90 8.11
N GLU A 62 4.70 -2.95 9.10
CA GLU A 62 4.62 -4.06 10.07
C GLU A 62 4.22 -5.37 9.39
N LEU A 63 3.22 -5.34 8.49
CA LEU A 63 2.82 -6.51 7.69
C LEU A 63 4.01 -7.10 6.91
N MET A 64 4.85 -6.24 6.32
CA MET A 64 6.07 -6.69 5.64
C MET A 64 7.09 -7.26 6.61
N ALA A 65 7.30 -6.64 7.78
CA ALA A 65 8.21 -7.15 8.81
C ALA A 65 7.79 -8.55 9.33
N GLU A 66 6.48 -8.81 9.40
CA GLU A 66 5.90 -10.12 9.72
C GLU A 66 5.94 -11.10 8.54
N GLY A 67 6.34 -10.65 7.34
CA GLY A 67 6.43 -11.46 6.13
C GLY A 67 5.09 -11.73 5.44
N GLY A 68 4.07 -10.90 5.70
CA GLY A 68 2.73 -10.96 5.11
C GLY A 68 2.57 -10.21 3.77
N ASN A 69 3.66 -9.67 3.22
CA ASN A 69 3.76 -9.02 1.92
C ASN A 69 3.83 -10.01 0.73
N ARG A 70 3.24 -11.21 0.88
CA ARG A 70 3.33 -12.31 -0.10
C ARG A 70 2.15 -13.29 0.04
N GLY A 71 1.95 -14.09 -1.01
CA GLY A 71 0.94 -15.16 -1.05
C GLY A 71 -0.40 -14.69 -1.61
N ALA A 72 -1.34 -15.64 -1.73
CA ALA A 72 -2.57 -15.45 -2.51
C ALA A 72 -3.39 -14.20 -2.15
N ARG A 73 -3.45 -13.84 -0.86
CA ARG A 73 -4.19 -12.65 -0.42
C ARG A 73 -3.51 -11.35 -0.85
N TRP A 74 -2.18 -11.29 -0.78
CA TRP A 74 -1.42 -10.15 -1.27
C TRP A 74 -1.62 -9.99 -2.77
N ASP A 75 -1.46 -11.09 -3.52
CA ASP A 75 -1.60 -11.11 -4.97
C ASP A 75 -3.00 -10.66 -5.42
N GLU A 76 -4.05 -11.18 -4.77
CA GLU A 76 -5.44 -10.81 -5.06
C GLU A 76 -5.68 -9.31 -4.85
N VAL A 77 -5.29 -8.78 -3.69
CA VAL A 77 -5.56 -7.38 -3.35
C VAL A 77 -4.72 -6.44 -4.21
N LYS A 78 -3.46 -6.77 -4.45
CA LYS A 78 -2.57 -6.00 -5.31
C LYS A 78 -3.10 -5.92 -6.74
N GLN A 79 -3.58 -7.03 -7.29
CA GLN A 79 -4.19 -7.04 -8.63
C GLN A 79 -5.36 -6.03 -8.71
N ARG A 80 -6.23 -6.01 -7.70
CA ARG A 80 -7.34 -5.03 -7.66
C ARG A 80 -6.82 -3.59 -7.58
N MET A 81 -5.79 -3.32 -6.79
CA MET A 81 -5.17 -1.99 -6.71
C MET A 81 -4.58 -1.55 -8.06
N ASP A 82 -3.89 -2.46 -8.76
CA ASP A 82 -3.34 -2.21 -10.10
C ASP A 82 -4.44 -1.83 -11.10
N GLU A 83 -5.57 -2.54 -11.09
CA GLU A 83 -6.71 -2.27 -11.96
C GLU A 83 -7.33 -0.89 -11.69
N LEU A 84 -7.49 -0.52 -10.42
CA LEU A 84 -8.04 0.79 -10.02
C LEU A 84 -7.13 1.96 -10.40
N VAL A 85 -5.82 1.82 -10.19
CA VAL A 85 -4.84 2.88 -10.51
C VAL A 85 -4.61 3.03 -12.02
N ARG A 86 -4.76 1.96 -12.81
CA ARG A 86 -4.60 2.02 -14.28
C ARG A 86 -5.84 2.53 -15.02
N SER A 87 -7.01 2.49 -14.41
CA SER A 87 -8.30 2.74 -15.08
C SER A 87 -8.80 4.18 -15.01
N GLY A 88 -8.07 5.12 -14.42
CA GLY A 88 -8.47 6.54 -14.40
C GLY A 88 -7.48 7.51 -15.03
#